data_AF-A0A349B821-F1
#
_entry.id   AF-A0A349B821-F1
#
_cell.length_a   1.000
_cell.length_b   1.000
_cell.length_c   1.000
_cell.angle_alpha   90.00
_cell.angle_beta   90.00
_cell.angle_gamma   90.00
#
_symmetry.space_group_name_H-M   'P 1'
#
loop_
_entity.id
_entity.type
_entity.pdbx_description
1 polymer ?
#
loop_
_entity_poly.entity_id
_entity_poly.type
_entity_poly.pdbx_seq_one_letter_code
_entity_poly.pdbx_strand_id
1 'polypeptide(L)'
;PADANETVAAWRAAIDGHGPTALILSRQSVPTLEGTSAEGVLKGGYVLVDCEGEPELVLVATGSEVHVCVEAARRLADDGVAVRVVSLPSWNLFEAQSDAYCDAVLPPDVPTLAVEAGVSFG
;
A
#
# COMPACT_ATOMS: atom_id res chain seq x y z
N PRO A 1 4.31 7.84 -0.39
CA PRO A 1 5.07 6.88 0.45
C PRO A 1 4.54 6.92 1.89
N ALA A 2 4.40 5.77 2.53
CA ALA A 2 3.76 5.60 3.83
C ALA A 2 4.65 5.94 5.03
N ASP A 3 5.95 5.74 4.89
CA ASP A 3 6.91 5.92 5.98
C ASP A 3 8.31 6.32 5.47
N ALA A 4 9.30 6.30 6.36
CA ALA A 4 10.69 6.62 6.04
C ALA A 4 11.30 5.65 5.00
N ASN A 5 11.04 4.34 5.10
CA ASN A 5 11.62 3.33 4.21
C ASN A 5 11.05 3.47 2.80
N GLU A 6 9.73 3.62 2.69
CA GLU A 6 9.09 3.88 1.40
C GLU A 6 9.52 5.21 0.80
N THR A 7 9.78 6.23 1.62
CA THR A 7 10.26 7.52 1.12
C THR A 7 11.64 7.39 0.49
N VAL A 8 12.56 6.60 1.07
CA VAL A 8 13.86 6.32 0.47
C VAL A 8 13.71 5.59 -0.87
N ALA A 9 12.85 4.56 -0.92
CA ALA A 9 12.61 3.81 -2.15
C ALA A 9 11.92 4.66 -3.24
N ALA A 10 10.99 5.53 -2.86
CA ALA A 10 10.31 6.46 -3.78
C ALA A 10 11.29 7.48 -4.37
N TRP A 11 12.25 7.98 -3.57
CA TRP A 11 13.34 8.82 -4.08
C TRP A 11 14.21 8.08 -5.09
N ARG A 12 14.56 6.82 -4.80
CA ARG A 12 15.29 5.98 -5.76
C ARG A 12 14.51 5.81 -7.07
N ALA A 13 13.22 5.49 -6.98
CA ALA A 13 12.35 5.36 -8.15
C ALA A 13 12.31 6.66 -8.98
N ALA A 14 12.26 7.82 -8.32
CA ALA A 14 12.25 9.13 -8.97
C ALA A 14 13.57 9.46 -9.68
N ILE A 15 14.71 9.06 -9.11
CA ILE A 15 16.05 9.31 -9.66
C ILE A 15 16.36 8.35 -10.82
N ASP A 16 16.06 7.07 -10.65
CA ASP A 16 16.34 6.03 -11.64
C ASP A 16 15.31 6.02 -12.78
N GLY A 17 14.14 6.61 -12.56
CA GLY A 17 13.00 6.62 -13.48
C GLY A 17 13.16 7.56 -14.67
N HIS A 18 12.22 7.42 -15.61
CA HIS A 18 12.12 8.27 -16.79
C HIS A 18 10.84 9.11 -16.73
N GLY A 19 10.99 10.43 -16.76
CA GLY A 19 9.86 11.37 -16.75
C GLY A 19 9.67 12.08 -15.41
N PRO A 20 8.70 13.00 -15.33
CA PRO A 20 8.44 13.77 -14.13
C PRO A 20 7.89 12.86 -13.02
N THR A 21 8.39 13.04 -11.79
CA THR A 21 7.90 12.35 -10.59
C THR A 21 7.43 13.37 -9.56
N ALA A 22 6.25 13.15 -8.98
CA ALA A 22 5.75 13.91 -7.84
C ALA A 22 5.85 13.05 -6.57
N LEU A 23 6.59 13.53 -5.57
CA LEU A 23 6.65 12.91 -4.24
C LEU A 23 5.70 13.66 -3.32
N ILE A 24 4.59 13.02 -2.94
CA ILE A 24 3.60 13.58 -2.01
C ILE A 24 3.97 13.14 -0.59
N LEU A 25 4.36 14.11 0.24
CA LEU A 25 4.89 13.90 1.59
C LEU A 25 3.95 14.52 2.63
N SER A 26 3.71 13.79 3.72
CA SER A 26 2.89 14.27 4.83
C SER A 26 3.62 15.33 5.67
N ARG A 27 2.87 16.20 6.34
CA ARG A 27 3.42 17.17 7.29
C ARG A 27 3.70 16.54 8.65
N GLN A 28 2.78 15.69 9.10
CA GLN A 28 2.79 15.05 10.40
C GLN A 28 3.79 13.89 10.45
N SER A 29 4.27 13.58 11.65
CA SER A 29 5.02 12.35 11.88
C SER A 29 4.10 11.14 11.67
N VAL A 30 4.64 10.11 11.01
CA VAL A 30 4.02 8.80 10.82
C VAL A 30 5.01 7.73 11.29
N PRO A 31 4.53 6.57 11.78
CA PRO A 31 5.42 5.50 12.23
C PRO A 31 6.21 4.91 11.06
N THR A 32 7.40 4.38 11.36
CA THR A 32 8.08 3.45 10.46
C THR A 32 7.42 2.08 10.60
N LEU A 33 6.96 1.52 9.50
CA LEU A 33 6.16 0.31 9.51
C LEU A 33 7.07 -0.92 9.36
N GLU A 34 6.75 -1.99 10.09
CA GLU A 34 7.40 -3.28 9.88
C GLU A 34 6.96 -3.87 8.53
N GLY A 35 7.87 -4.53 7.82
CA GLY A 35 7.56 -5.19 6.55
C GLY A 35 7.57 -4.27 5.31
N THR A 36 7.81 -2.97 5.45
CA THR A 36 7.90 -2.07 4.28
C THR A 36 9.00 -2.51 3.33
N SER A 37 8.69 -2.56 2.04
CA SER A 37 9.56 -3.17 1.03
C SER A 37 9.99 -2.13 -0.01
N ALA A 38 11.30 -1.94 -0.16
CA ALA A 38 11.83 -1.11 -1.23
C ALA A 38 11.48 -1.66 -2.62
N GLU A 39 11.50 -2.98 -2.80
CA GLU A 39 11.07 -3.63 -4.04
C GLU A 39 9.57 -3.48 -4.28
N GLY A 40 8.76 -3.57 -3.22
CA GLY A 40 7.32 -3.34 -3.28
C GLY A 40 6.98 -1.93 -3.76
N VAL A 41 7.71 -0.92 -3.28
CA VAL A 41 7.56 0.47 -3.73
C VAL A 41 7.91 0.63 -5.20
N LEU A 42 8.95 -0.05 -5.70
CA LEU A 42 9.31 -0.03 -7.12
C LEU A 42 8.25 -0.70 -8.02
N LYS A 43 7.42 -1.58 -7.45
CA LYS A 43 6.25 -2.15 -8.12
C LYS A 43 4.97 -1.32 -7.94
N GLY A 44 5.05 -0.17 -7.25
CA GLY A 44 3.94 0.77 -7.06
C GLY A 44 2.90 0.37 -6.01
N GLY A 45 2.74 -0.92 -5.75
CA GLY A 45 1.83 -1.47 -4.73
C GLY A 45 2.23 -2.87 -4.31
N TYR A 46 2.07 -3.19 -3.03
CA TYR A 46 2.46 -4.49 -2.47
C TYR A 46 1.72 -4.82 -1.18
N VAL A 47 1.65 -6.10 -0.85
CA VAL A 47 1.11 -6.59 0.43
C VAL A 47 2.09 -6.23 1.55
N LEU A 48 1.66 -5.38 2.47
CA LEU A 48 2.44 -4.96 3.63
C LEU A 48 2.18 -5.87 4.84
N VAL A 49 0.91 -6.19 5.09
CA VAL A 49 0.47 -7.14 6.12
C VAL A 49 -0.45 -8.13 5.45
N ASP A 50 -0.25 -9.41 5.73
CA ASP A 50 -1.10 -10.47 5.20
C ASP A 50 -1.75 -11.28 6.33
N CYS A 51 -2.77 -12.05 5.98
CA CYS A 51 -3.42 -13.00 6.87
C CYS A 51 -3.09 -14.44 6.51
N GLU A 52 -3.35 -15.38 7.42
CA GLU A 52 -3.26 -16.80 7.08
C GLU A 52 -4.44 -17.20 6.17
N GLY A 53 -4.14 -17.87 5.05
CA GLY A 53 -5.17 -18.31 4.10
C GLY A 53 -5.62 -17.19 3.16
N GLU A 54 -6.89 -17.24 2.76
CA GLU A 54 -7.48 -16.28 1.83
C GLU A 54 -8.12 -15.11 2.61
N PRO A 55 -7.81 -13.84 2.27
CA PRO A 55 -8.38 -12.70 2.97
C PRO A 55 -9.89 -12.57 2.70
N GLU A 56 -10.64 -12.19 3.72
CA GLU A 56 -12.05 -11.79 3.62
C GLU A 56 -12.19 -10.31 3.21
N LEU A 57 -11.15 -9.50 3.46
CA LEU A 57 -11.11 -8.07 3.16
C LEU A 57 -9.68 -7.63 2.83
N VAL A 58 -9.54 -6.80 1.81
CA VAL A 58 -8.30 -6.05 1.54
C VAL A 58 -8.49 -4.59 1.91
N LEU A 59 -7.63 -4.09 2.80
CA LEU A 59 -7.48 -2.66 3.05
C LEU A 59 -6.35 -2.13 2.18
N VAL A 60 -6.65 -1.26 1.22
CA VAL A 60 -5.65 -0.60 0.38
C VAL A 60 -5.53 0.86 0.80
N ALA A 61 -4.31 1.33 1.02
CA ALA A 61 -4.09 2.70 1.45
C ALA A 61 -2.81 3.28 0.85
N THR A 62 -2.73 4.61 0.90
CA THR A 62 -1.56 5.38 0.46
C THR A 62 -1.09 6.28 1.61
N GLY A 63 0.21 6.62 1.60
CA GLY A 63 0.74 7.65 2.48
C GLY A 63 0.41 7.47 3.96
N SER A 64 -0.12 8.54 4.57
CA SER A 64 -0.44 8.53 5.99
C SER A 64 -1.56 7.58 6.38
N GLU A 65 -2.34 7.04 5.46
CA GLU A 65 -3.46 6.17 5.83
C GLU A 65 -3.02 4.70 5.99
N VAL A 66 -1.83 4.32 5.51
CA VAL A 66 -1.34 2.93 5.60
C VAL A 66 -1.20 2.46 7.05
N HIS A 67 -0.63 3.29 7.94
CA HIS A 67 -0.53 2.91 9.35
C HIS A 67 -1.89 2.81 10.05
N VAL A 68 -2.90 3.55 9.57
CA VAL A 68 -4.29 3.45 10.06
C VAL A 68 -4.89 2.11 9.63
N CYS A 69 -4.65 1.69 8.39
CA CYS A 69 -5.09 0.38 7.89
C CYS A 69 -4.40 -0.78 8.61
N VAL A 70 -3.10 -0.67 8.94
CA VAL A 70 -2.40 -1.70 9.74
C VAL A 70 -3.04 -1.87 11.13
N GLU A 71 -3.34 -0.76 11.82
CA GLU A 71 -4.01 -0.81 13.11
C GLU A 71 -5.46 -1.34 13.00
N ALA A 72 -6.18 -0.98 11.94
CA ALA A 72 -7.52 -1.49 11.67
C ALA A 72 -7.50 -3.00 11.39
N ALA A 73 -6.56 -3.48 10.58
CA ALA A 73 -6.39 -4.90 10.30
C ALA A 73 -6.11 -5.71 11.57
N ARG A 74 -5.28 -5.18 12.49
CA ARG A 74 -5.03 -5.81 13.79
C ARG A 74 -6.31 -6.00 14.60
N ARG A 75 -7.16 -4.97 14.67
CA ARG A 75 -8.44 -5.03 15.39
C ARG A 75 -9.43 -5.98 14.75
N LEU A 76 -9.51 -5.96 13.42
CA LEU A 76 -10.37 -6.86 12.67
C LEU A 76 -9.93 -8.33 12.81
N ALA A 77 -8.63 -8.58 12.85
CA ALA A 77 -8.08 -9.91 13.13
C ALA A 77 -8.38 -10.37 14.57
N ASP A 78 -8.31 -9.47 15.57
CA ASP A 78 -8.73 -9.76 16.95
C ASP A 78 -10.24 -10.14 17.03
N ASP A 79 -11.06 -9.60 16.11
CA ASP A 79 -12.48 -9.94 15.94
C ASP A 79 -12.73 -11.17 15.05
N GLY A 80 -11.67 -11.81 14.55
CA GLY A 80 -11.72 -13.04 13.75
C GLY A 80 -11.92 -12.85 12.24
N VAL A 81 -11.69 -11.64 11.71
CA VAL A 81 -11.76 -11.34 10.28
C VAL A 81 -10.37 -11.43 9.65
N ALA A 82 -10.22 -12.21 8.57
CA ALA A 82 -8.98 -12.31 7.82
C ALA A 82 -8.78 -11.07 6.93
N VAL A 83 -7.85 -10.20 7.31
CA VAL A 83 -7.61 -8.92 6.62
C VAL A 83 -6.19 -8.84 6.07
N ARG A 84 -6.09 -8.45 4.80
CA ARG A 84 -4.84 -8.07 4.13
C ARG A 84 -4.71 -6.54 4.08
N VAL A 85 -3.51 -6.02 4.25
CA VAL A 85 -3.18 -4.61 4.05
C VAL A 85 -2.23 -4.44 2.88
N VAL A 86 -2.62 -3.60 1.92
CA VAL A 86 -1.83 -3.23 0.76
C VAL A 86 -1.39 -1.77 0.90
N SER A 87 -0.08 -1.55 0.78
CA SER A 87 0.48 -0.20 0.58
C SER A 87 0.56 0.05 -0.92
N LEU A 88 -0.07 1.13 -1.39
CA LEU A 88 -0.13 1.52 -2.81
C LEU A 88 0.52 2.90 -3.04
N PRO A 89 1.85 3.04 -2.87
CA PRO A 89 2.53 4.33 -2.97
C PRO A 89 2.51 4.98 -4.37
N SER A 90 2.25 4.22 -5.44
CA SER A 90 2.17 4.76 -6.80
C SER A 90 1.26 3.93 -7.71
N TRP A 91 0.12 4.51 -8.08
CA TRP A 91 -0.80 3.96 -9.08
C TRP A 91 -0.11 3.69 -10.42
N ASN A 92 0.60 4.68 -10.98
CA ASN A 92 1.25 4.53 -12.28
C ASN A 92 2.25 3.36 -12.34
N LEU A 93 3.02 3.15 -11.25
CA LEU A 93 3.95 2.03 -11.19
C LEU A 93 3.21 0.69 -11.03
N PHE A 94 2.11 0.68 -10.28
CA PHE A 94 1.32 -0.53 -10.03
C PHE A 94 0.55 -0.96 -11.28
N GLU A 95 -0.10 -0.04 -11.98
CA GLU A 95 -0.80 -0.31 -13.24
C GLU A 95 0.12 -0.77 -14.37
N ALA A 96 1.41 -0.45 -14.28
CA ALA A 96 2.42 -0.94 -15.23
C ALA A 96 2.88 -2.38 -14.95
N GLN A 97 2.46 -2.99 -13.84
CA GLN A 97 2.76 -4.38 -13.53
C GLN A 97 1.87 -5.33 -14.36
N SER A 98 2.23 -6.61 -14.40
CA SER A 98 1.38 -7.62 -15.04
C SER A 98 0.09 -7.82 -14.25
N ASP A 99 -1.01 -8.12 -14.94
CA ASP A 99 -2.31 -8.47 -14.31
C ASP A 99 -2.15 -9.54 -13.22
N ALA A 100 -1.35 -10.58 -13.47
CA ALA A 100 -1.07 -11.62 -12.48
C ALA A 100 -0.42 -11.13 -11.18
N TYR A 101 0.35 -10.02 -11.23
CA TYR A 101 0.90 -9.40 -10.04
C TYR A 101 -0.15 -8.53 -9.34
N CYS A 102 -0.89 -7.74 -10.12
CA CYS A 102 -1.98 -6.92 -9.60
C CYS A 102 -3.03 -7.78 -8.88
N ASP A 103 -3.46 -8.89 -9.48
CA ASP A 103 -4.40 -9.84 -8.91
C ASP A 103 -3.83 -10.55 -7.67
N ALA A 104 -2.51 -10.80 -7.62
CA ALA A 104 -1.88 -11.38 -6.44
C ALA A 104 -1.86 -10.40 -5.25
N VAL A 105 -1.80 -9.09 -5.50
CA VAL A 105 -1.82 -8.04 -4.48
C VAL A 105 -3.26 -7.66 -4.09
N LEU A 106 -4.13 -7.48 -5.09
CA LEU A 106 -5.55 -7.13 -4.98
C LEU A 106 -6.41 -8.22 -5.65
N PRO A 107 -6.71 -9.33 -4.95
CA PRO A 107 -7.51 -10.40 -5.53
C PRO A 107 -8.89 -9.91 -5.95
N PRO A 108 -9.34 -10.17 -7.19
CA PRO A 108 -10.58 -9.60 -7.73
C PRO A 108 -11.84 -10.09 -7.03
N ASP A 109 -11.80 -11.28 -6.43
CA ASP A 109 -12.93 -11.90 -5.74
C ASP A 109 -13.03 -11.51 -4.26
N VAL A 110 -12.05 -10.74 -3.74
CA VAL A 110 -12.03 -10.29 -2.35
C VAL A 110 -12.44 -8.82 -2.27
N PRO A 111 -13.42 -8.46 -1.42
CA PRO A 111 -13.80 -7.07 -1.21
C PRO A 111 -12.59 -6.19 -0.85
N THR A 112 -12.45 -5.07 -1.56
CA THR A 112 -11.36 -4.11 -1.34
C THR A 112 -11.93 -2.78 -0.85
N LEU A 113 -11.38 -2.27 0.25
CA LEU A 113 -11.69 -0.94 0.80
C LEU A 113 -10.46 -0.04 0.65
N ALA A 114 -10.61 1.02 -0.15
CA ALA A 114 -9.60 2.06 -0.28
C ALA A 114 -9.70 3.10 0.84
N VAL A 115 -8.56 3.48 1.41
CA VAL A 115 -8.47 4.48 2.48
C VAL A 115 -7.40 5.52 2.12
N GLU A 116 -7.85 6.73 1.85
CA GLU A 116 -6.99 7.88 1.58
C GLU A 116 -7.68 9.16 2.07
N ALA A 117 -6.92 10.07 2.69
CA ALA A 117 -7.41 11.39 3.10
C ALA A 117 -7.53 12.35 1.90
N GLY A 118 -8.33 11.96 0.91
CA GLY A 118 -8.51 12.64 -0.37
C GLY A 118 -9.97 12.64 -0.85
N VAL A 119 -10.17 12.81 -2.16
CA VAL A 119 -11.49 12.63 -2.79
C VAL A 119 -11.72 11.15 -3.12
N SER A 120 -12.97 10.70 -3.11
CA SER A 120 -13.30 9.29 -3.40
C SER A 120 -13.36 8.95 -4.90
N PHE A 121 -13.06 9.90 -5.78
CA PHE A 121 -13.10 9.67 -7.22
C PHE A 121 -11.77 9.08 -7.70
N GLY A 122 -11.83 7.91 -8.33
CA GLY A 122 -10.68 7.12 -8.78
C GLY A 122 -11.07 5.66 -8.81
#